data_AF-A0A533V261-F1
#
_entry.id   AF-A0A533V261-F1
#
_cell.length_a   1.000
_cell.length_b   1.000
_cell.length_c   1.000
_cell.angle_alpha   90.00
_cell.angle_beta   90.00
_cell.angle_gamma   90.00
#
_symmetry.space_group_name_H-M   'P 1'
#
loop_
_entity.id
_entity.type
_entity.pdbx_description
1 polymer ?
#
loop_
_entity_poly.entity_id
_entity_poly.type
_entity_poly.pdbx_seq_one_letter_code
_entity_poly.pdbx_strand_id
1 'polypeptide(L)' 'MGETFADEGFVTASISFIGFVDKLGLEGLVTLKSDDGREFPIRAFSGEVARHILRFKEGD' A
#
# COMPACT_ATOMS: atom_id res chain seq x y z
N MET A 1 -18.53 17.34 -7.79
CA MET A 1 -19.23 16.16 -8.32
C MET A 1 -18.21 15.04 -8.25
N GLY A 2 -18.18 14.29 -7.15
CA GLY A 2 -17.20 13.23 -6.94
C GLY A 2 -17.76 11.96 -7.54
N GLU A 3 -17.11 11.45 -8.57
CA GLU A 3 -17.48 10.18 -9.20
C GLU A 3 -17.34 9.07 -8.15
N THR A 4 -18.46 8.43 -7.82
CA THR A 4 -18.46 7.29 -6.89
C THR A 4 -18.11 6.04 -7.67
N PHE A 5 -16.84 5.62 -7.60
CA PHE A 5 -16.29 4.39 -8.20
C PHE A 5 -16.89 3.08 -7.63
N ALA A 6 -18.02 3.16 -6.91
CA ALA A 6 -18.59 2.05 -6.16
C ALA A 6 -19.42 1.08 -7.02
N ASP A 7 -19.77 1.42 -8.26
CA ASP A 7 -20.72 0.65 -9.09
C ASP A 7 -20.05 -0.45 -9.95
N GLU A 8 -18.73 -0.41 -10.14
CA GLU A 8 -18.01 -1.33 -11.06
C GLU A 8 -17.37 -2.55 -10.37
N GLY A 9 -17.81 -2.91 -9.15
CA GLY A 9 -17.28 -4.09 -8.44
C GLY A 9 -15.84 -3.96 -7.93
N PHE A 10 -15.30 -2.74 -7.94
CA PHE A 10 -14.03 -2.43 -7.28
C PHE A 10 -14.20 -2.44 -5.76
N VAL A 11 -13.14 -2.86 -5.07
CA VAL A 11 -13.12 -2.86 -3.60
C VAL A 11 -12.08 -1.86 -3.15
N THR A 12 -12.50 -0.95 -2.28
CA THR A 12 -11.58 -0.02 -1.64
C THR A 12 -10.62 -0.81 -0.74
N ALA A 13 -9.34 -0.47 -0.81
CA ALA A 13 -8.32 -1.03 0.05
C ALA A 13 -7.40 0.09 0.54
N SER A 14 -6.99 -0.01 1.80
CA SER A 14 -6.10 0.95 2.44
C SER A 14 -4.77 0.29 2.77
N ILE A 15 -3.70 1.09 2.87
CA ILE A 15 -2.38 0.58 3.24
C ILE A 15 -2.40 0.13 4.71
N SER A 16 -2.36 -1.17 4.92
CA SER A 16 -2.31 -1.79 6.25
C SER A 16 -0.88 -1.95 6.75
N PHE A 17 0.06 -2.24 5.83
CA PHE A 17 1.47 -2.45 6.17
C PHE A 17 2.39 -1.94 5.07
N ILE A 18 3.55 -1.41 5.47
CA ILE A 18 4.66 -1.04 4.58
C ILE A 18 5.94 -1.60 5.21
N GLY A 19 6.81 -2.17 4.39
CA GLY A 19 8.09 -2.67 4.83
C GLY A 19 9.03 -2.97 3.68
N PHE A 20 9.97 -3.87 3.94
CA PHE A 20 11.00 -4.30 3.01
C PHE A 20 11.04 -5.81 2.95
N VAL A 21 11.37 -6.34 1.78
CA VAL A 21 11.46 -7.78 1.53
C VAL A 21 12.82 -8.33 1.97
N ASP A 22 13.84 -7.50 1.89
CA ASP A 22 15.24 -7.82 2.17
C ASP A 22 15.80 -6.89 3.27
N LYS A 23 16.88 -7.35 3.91
CA LYS A 23 17.55 -6.62 5.00
C LYS A 23 18.29 -5.36 4.53
N LEU A 24 18.73 -5.30 3.27
CA LEU A 24 19.33 -4.10 2.70
C LEU A 24 18.28 -3.06 2.31
N GLY A 25 17.00 -3.43 2.32
CA GLY A 25 15.89 -2.52 2.02
C GLY A 25 15.81 -2.13 0.55
N LEU A 26 16.28 -2.99 -0.36
CA LEU A 26 16.30 -2.70 -1.80
C LEU A 26 14.92 -2.87 -2.45
N GLU A 27 14.13 -3.83 -1.99
CA GLU A 27 12.78 -4.11 -2.49
C GLU A 27 11.74 -3.78 -1.42
N GLY A 28 10.75 -2.96 -1.81
CA GLY A 28 9.66 -2.51 -0.97
C GLY A 28 8.51 -3.51 -0.93
N LEU A 29 7.79 -3.54 0.19
CA LEU A 29 6.57 -4.31 0.39
C LEU A 29 5.45 -3.39 0.86
N VAL A 30 4.30 -3.45 0.20
CA VAL A 30 3.05 -2.87 0.70
C VAL A 30 2.04 -3.99 0.86
N THR A 31 1.29 -3.97 1.95
CA THR A 31 0.08 -4.78 2.07
C THR A 31 -1.11 -3.84 2.10
N LEU A 32 -1.97 -3.98 1.10
CA LEU A 32 -3.27 -3.34 1.10
C LEU A 32 -4.28 -4.24 1.80
N LYS A 33 -5.17 -3.68 2.59
CA LYS A 33 -6.28 -4.38 3.22
C LYS A 33 -7.59 -3.73 2.84
N SER A 34 -8.52 -4.54 2.35
CA SER A 34 -9.90 -4.11 2.10
C SER A 34 -10.74 -4.19 3.37
N ASP A 35 -11.83 -3.43 3.41
CA ASP A 35 -12.81 -3.46 4.51
C ASP A 35 -13.44 -4.85 4.71
N ASP A 36 -13.51 -5.63 3.62
CA ASP A 36 -13.96 -7.02 3.59
C ASP A 36 -12.91 -8.03 4.11
N GLY A 37 -11.76 -7.55 4.60
CA GLY A 37 -10.72 -8.36 5.24
C GLY A 37 -9.71 -9.01 4.30
N ARG A 38 -9.86 -8.86 2.98
CA ARG A 38 -8.87 -9.32 1.99
C ARG A 38 -7.57 -8.52 2.08
N GLU A 39 -6.44 -9.21 1.95
CA GLU A 39 -5.09 -8.64 1.97
C GLU A 39 -4.38 -8.86 0.64
N PHE A 40 -3.74 -7.80 0.14
CA PHE A 40 -3.06 -7.79 -1.16
C PHE A 40 -1.60 -7.34 -0.96
N PRO A 41 -0.66 -8.27 -0.86
CA PRO A 41 0.76 -7.94 -0.81
C PRO A 41 1.30 -7.55 -2.20
N ILE A 42 1.97 -6.41 -2.30
CA ILE A 42 2.55 -5.86 -3.53
C ILE A 42 4.05 -5.63 -3.30
N ARG A 43 4.88 -6.20 -4.19
CA ARG A 43 6.35 -6.16 -4.14
C ARG A 43 6.98 -5.52 -5.38
N ALA A 44 6.21 -4.76 -6.14
CA ALA A 44 6.59 -4.26 -7.47
C ALA A 44 7.34 -2.92 -7.44
N PHE A 45 7.93 -2.52 -6.31
CA PHE A 45 8.56 -1.20 -6.17
C PHE A 45 9.83 -1.24 -5.31
N SER A 46 10.70 -0.25 -5.54
CA SER A 46 11.95 -0.06 -4.80
C SER A 46 11.69 0.23 -3.31
N GLY A 47 12.58 -0.22 -2.44
CA GLY A 47 12.51 0.13 -1.03
C GLY A 47 12.61 1.64 -0.76
N GLU A 48 13.20 2.44 -1.65
CA GLU A 48 13.15 3.91 -1.52
C GLU A 48 11.72 4.45 -1.60
N VAL A 49 10.87 3.85 -2.44
CA VAL A 49 9.45 4.21 -2.51
C VAL A 49 8.75 3.78 -1.21
N ALA A 50 9.05 2.59 -0.68
CA ALA A 50 8.54 2.17 0.63
C ALA A 50 8.91 3.15 1.75
N ARG A 51 10.17 3.60 1.76
CA ARG A 51 10.71 4.60 2.69
C ARG A 51 9.98 5.93 2.57
N HIS A 52 9.69 6.38 1.36
CA HIS A 52 8.98 7.63 1.12
C HIS A 52 7.53 7.55 1.63
N ILE A 53 6.81 6.46 1.35
CA ILE A 53 5.44 6.26 1.85
C ILE A 53 5.42 6.22 3.39
N LEU A 54 6.41 5.57 4.01
CA LEU A 54 6.54 5.55 5.48
C LEU A 54 6.70 6.96 6.05
N ARG A 55 7.63 7.77 5.50
CA ARG A 55 7.83 9.16 5.94
C ARG A 55 6.57 10.01 5.79
N PHE A 56 5.90 9.89 4.64
CA PHE A 56 4.64 10.58 4.40
C PHE A 56 3.56 10.19 5.42
N LYS A 57 3.47 8.92 5.79
CA LYS A 57 2.54 8.43 6.82
C LYS A 57 2.87 8.97 8.22
N GLU A 58 4.15 9.22 8.51
CA GLU A 58 4.60 9.81 9.78
C GLU A 58 4.37 11.33 9.87
N GLY A 59 3.94 11.97 8.77
CA GLY A 59 3.57 13.39 8.74
C GLY A 59 4.68 14.35 8.33
N ASP A 60 5.66 13.87 7.55
CA ASP A 60 6.61 14.71 6.82
C ASP A 60 5.93 15.58 5.75
#